data_AF-A0A4P6JUR9-F1
#
_entry.id   AF-A0A4P6JUR9-F1
#
_cell.length_a   1.000
_cell.length_b   1.000
_cell.length_c   1.000
_cell.angle_alpha   90.00
_cell.angle_beta   90.00
_cell.angle_gamma   90.00
#
_symmetry.space_group_name_H-M   'P 1'
#
loop_
_entity.id
_entity.type
_entity.pdbx_description
1 polymer ?
#
loop_
_entity_poly.entity_id
_entity_poly.type
_entity_poly.pdbx_seq_one_letter_code
_entity_poly.pdbx_strand_id
1 'polypeptide(L)'
;MQHCLECGVSLPSGANICPNCHTQLPYKQRIASTYPIQDASPPAPLSRPSAVPETPPPGSQKSYPTRPLAPHQLASSATPSPYSPEQPGRRGLSKGMAILLFCISLLLLFSGLGLIFYTSIARPNQLRAEATATVQTLLTGDARSTTTANVQSTATAQAYTRVTATAHTQATVEAAATATALQQLYLQATGGSPVLYSPLAHQDRADWDIYDATGGGGCSFAHGALHASVQQKQFYAPCFAHATNFHNFAFQVEMTILKGDEGGLVFRANNSNAHFYYFRVGRDGLFSLFIAKDDRHSMAITFDTSRAIKTDPGDSNLLTVVAKDNNFYLYINKQFVGSANDSTYSVGQIGIFAGDNTNPTDVAFQNARVWILP
;
A
#
# COMPACT_ATOMS: atom_id res chain seq x y z
N MET A 1 14.07 -4.86 -11.33
CA MET A 1 13.55 -3.51 -10.99
C MET A 1 12.29 -3.69 -10.16
N GLN A 2 12.07 -2.88 -9.14
CA GLN A 2 10.86 -2.94 -8.32
C GLN A 2 9.94 -1.75 -8.64
N HIS A 3 8.64 -1.94 -8.41
CA HIS A 3 7.61 -0.91 -8.59
C HIS A 3 6.91 -0.64 -7.25
N CYS A 4 6.51 0.61 -7.02
CA CYS A 4 5.68 0.96 -5.88
C CYS A 4 4.30 0.32 -6.04
N LEU A 5 3.83 -0.42 -5.03
CA LEU A 5 2.51 -1.05 -5.05
C LEU A 5 1.35 -0.03 -5.08
N GLU A 6 1.58 1.17 -4.55
CA GLU A 6 0.56 2.23 -4.43
C GLU A 6 0.38 3.07 -5.71
N CYS A 7 1.42 3.20 -6.53
CA CYS A 7 1.39 4.10 -7.72
C CYS A 7 2.14 3.58 -8.96
N GLY A 8 2.63 2.33 -8.97
CA GLY A 8 3.29 1.70 -10.13
C GLY A 8 4.67 2.24 -10.50
N VAL A 9 5.11 3.37 -9.95
CA VAL A 9 6.39 4.01 -10.31
C VAL A 9 7.59 3.14 -9.92
N SER A 10 8.55 3.03 -10.83
CA SER A 10 9.83 2.33 -10.64
C SER A 10 10.62 2.91 -9.46
N LEU A 11 11.09 2.04 -8.57
CA LEU A 11 11.78 2.44 -7.34
C LEU A 11 13.31 2.51 -7.52
N PRO A 12 13.99 3.57 -7.02
CA PRO A 12 15.44 3.58 -6.88
C PRO A 12 15.93 2.47 -5.93
N SER A 13 17.11 1.92 -6.20
CA SER A 13 17.75 0.94 -5.32
C SER A 13 17.93 1.49 -3.91
N GLY A 14 17.46 0.74 -2.90
CA GLY A 14 17.55 1.15 -1.49
C GLY A 14 16.51 2.20 -1.04
N ALA A 15 15.50 2.53 -1.86
CA ALA A 15 14.44 3.43 -1.45
C ALA A 15 13.59 2.84 -0.31
N ASN A 16 13.40 3.61 0.77
CA ASN A 16 12.51 3.29 1.90
C ASN A 16 11.12 3.94 1.78
N ILE A 17 11.00 4.96 0.93
CA ILE A 17 9.81 5.77 0.68
C ILE A 17 9.69 5.93 -0.85
N CYS A 18 8.49 5.85 -1.41
CA CYS A 18 8.29 6.11 -2.83
C CYS A 18 8.49 7.61 -3.15
N PRO A 19 9.35 7.98 -4.11
CA PRO A 19 9.62 9.39 -4.44
C PRO A 19 8.46 10.11 -5.15
N ASN A 20 7.40 9.39 -5.56
CA ASN A 20 6.25 9.95 -6.27
C ASN A 20 5.01 10.14 -5.36
N CYS A 21 4.69 9.15 -4.53
CA CYS A 21 3.50 9.17 -3.67
C CYS A 21 3.81 9.27 -2.16
N HIS A 22 5.08 9.35 -1.76
CA HIS A 22 5.56 9.47 -0.37
C HIS A 22 5.15 8.34 0.59
N THR A 23 4.50 7.28 0.12
CA THR A 23 4.19 6.07 0.89
C THR A 23 5.47 5.36 1.35
N GLN A 24 5.53 4.92 2.61
CA GLN A 24 6.60 4.04 3.09
C GLN A 24 6.49 2.65 2.44
N LEU A 25 7.62 2.09 2.03
CA LEU A 25 7.67 0.81 1.31
C LEU A 25 7.75 -0.36 2.30
N PRO A 26 6.90 -1.40 2.19
CA PRO A 26 6.87 -2.53 3.11
C PRO A 26 8.18 -3.31 3.11
N TYR A 27 8.53 -3.93 4.24
CA TYR A 27 9.88 -4.47 4.49
C TYR A 27 10.36 -5.46 3.42
N LYS A 28 9.49 -6.34 2.91
CA LYS A 28 9.83 -7.30 1.84
C LYS A 28 10.35 -6.64 0.55
N GLN A 29 9.90 -5.43 0.21
CA GLN A 29 10.44 -4.68 -0.93
C GLN A 29 11.86 -4.16 -0.65
N ARG A 30 12.14 -3.71 0.58
CA ARG A 30 13.44 -3.17 0.98
C ARG A 30 14.59 -4.19 0.88
N ILE A 31 14.32 -5.47 1.17
CA ILE A 31 15.35 -6.54 1.15
C ILE A 31 15.70 -6.96 -0.28
N ALA A 32 14.70 -7.07 -1.18
CA ALA A 32 14.85 -7.61 -2.53
C ALA A 32 15.56 -6.66 -3.53
N SER A 33 16.48 -5.82 -3.04
CA SER A 33 17.38 -4.96 -3.81
C SER A 33 18.86 -5.08 -3.38
N THR A 34 19.19 -5.94 -2.40
CA THR A 34 20.47 -5.82 -1.66
C THR A 34 21.14 -7.18 -1.35
N TYR A 35 21.99 -7.68 -2.26
CA TYR A 35 23.08 -8.65 -1.98
C TYR A 35 24.08 -8.66 -3.15
N PRO A 36 25.36 -9.06 -2.95
CA PRO A 36 26.07 -9.25 -1.69
C PRO A 36 27.06 -8.10 -1.38
N ILE A 37 27.47 -7.97 -0.12
CA ILE A 37 28.51 -7.03 0.30
C ILE A 37 29.88 -7.72 0.27
N GLN A 38 30.89 -7.04 -0.28
CA GLN A 38 32.31 -7.38 -0.13
C GLN A 38 32.95 -6.47 0.94
N ASP A 39 34.06 -6.91 1.54
CA ASP A 39 34.72 -6.23 2.65
C ASP A 39 35.18 -4.79 2.35
N ALA A 40 34.93 -3.87 3.28
CA ALA A 40 35.63 -2.59 3.38
C ALA A 40 35.61 -2.01 4.81
N SER A 41 36.75 -1.44 5.22
CA SER A 41 36.99 -0.83 6.55
C SER A 41 36.22 0.48 6.80
N PRO A 42 36.00 0.90 8.07
CA PRO A 42 35.23 2.10 8.39
C PRO A 42 35.94 3.42 8.02
N PRO A 43 35.19 4.46 7.56
CA PRO A 43 35.74 5.76 7.19
C PRO A 43 35.86 6.74 8.36
N ALA A 44 36.81 7.68 8.25
CA ALA A 44 36.95 8.83 9.15
C ALA A 44 36.01 9.99 8.75
N PRO A 45 35.61 10.89 9.69
CA PRO A 45 34.61 11.92 9.44
C PRO A 45 35.19 13.23 8.88
N LEU A 46 34.61 13.78 7.81
CA LEU A 46 34.91 15.14 7.35
C LEU A 46 33.67 15.93 6.84
N SER A 47 33.51 17.10 7.43
CA SER A 47 33.23 18.41 6.81
C SER A 47 32.09 18.59 5.79
N ARG A 48 31.14 19.46 6.18
CA ARG A 48 30.07 20.05 5.36
C ARG A 48 30.52 21.36 4.67
N PRO A 49 30.31 21.53 3.36
CA PRO A 49 30.21 22.85 2.70
C PRO A 49 28.76 23.22 2.32
N SER A 50 28.54 24.44 1.82
CA SER A 50 27.20 25.02 1.58
C SER A 50 26.96 25.51 0.14
N ALA A 51 25.77 25.17 -0.39
CA ALA A 51 24.87 25.98 -1.23
C ALA A 51 25.29 26.50 -2.65
N VAL A 52 24.28 27.05 -3.35
CA VAL A 52 24.34 27.90 -4.59
C VAL A 52 24.58 27.14 -5.92
N PRO A 53 24.03 27.54 -7.11
CA PRO A 53 22.91 28.46 -7.43
C PRO A 53 21.74 27.81 -8.24
N GLU A 54 20.67 28.57 -8.51
CA GLU A 54 19.74 28.35 -9.65
C GLU A 54 20.14 29.17 -10.88
N THR A 55 19.84 28.68 -12.10
CA THR A 55 19.89 29.45 -13.36
C THR A 55 18.77 29.02 -14.34
N PRO A 56 18.27 29.92 -15.22
CA PRO A 56 17.08 29.67 -16.05
C PRO A 56 17.37 29.29 -17.53
N PRO A 57 16.43 28.62 -18.23
CA PRO A 57 16.49 28.39 -19.68
C PRO A 57 15.76 29.47 -20.53
N PRO A 58 16.09 29.64 -21.84
CA PRO A 58 15.55 30.69 -22.72
C PRO A 58 14.41 30.23 -23.65
N GLY A 59 13.82 31.16 -24.41
CA GLY A 59 12.70 30.91 -25.35
C GLY A 59 12.99 31.18 -26.84
N SER A 60 11.99 30.94 -27.70
CA SER A 60 11.95 31.28 -29.14
C SER A 60 10.55 30.96 -29.73
N GLN A 61 10.17 31.28 -30.99
CA GLN A 61 10.18 32.56 -31.76
C GLN A 61 9.28 32.38 -33.03
N LYS A 62 8.85 33.48 -33.69
CA LYS A 62 8.26 33.56 -35.07
C LYS A 62 6.77 33.15 -35.20
N SER A 63 5.95 33.70 -36.13
CA SER A 63 6.05 34.91 -36.99
C SER A 63 4.69 35.32 -37.62
N TYR A 64 4.56 36.58 -38.06
CA TYR A 64 3.38 37.17 -38.74
C TYR A 64 3.20 36.73 -40.22
N PRO A 65 2.04 37.01 -40.85
CA PRO A 65 1.88 38.21 -41.72
C PRO A 65 0.49 38.90 -41.63
N THR A 66 0.19 40.14 -42.11
CA THR A 66 0.93 41.41 -42.35
C THR A 66 -0.11 42.58 -42.42
N ARG A 67 0.32 43.85 -42.23
CA ARG A 67 -0.45 45.12 -42.45
C ARG A 67 -0.46 45.53 -43.98
N PRO A 68 -0.73 46.76 -44.52
CA PRO A 68 -0.79 48.17 -44.04
C PRO A 68 -2.25 48.68 -43.81
N LEU A 69 -2.77 49.89 -44.12
CA LEU A 69 -2.64 51.32 -43.66
C LEU A 69 -4.11 51.85 -43.50
N ALA A 70 -4.57 53.04 -43.03
CA ALA A 70 -4.12 54.45 -42.87
C ALA A 70 -4.08 55.30 -44.18
N PRO A 71 -4.09 56.66 -44.17
CA PRO A 71 -4.01 57.59 -43.01
C PRO A 71 -4.92 58.89 -43.04
N HIS A 72 -4.77 59.74 -42.01
CA HIS A 72 -5.17 61.17 -41.84
C HIS A 72 -6.68 61.55 -41.89
N GLN A 73 -7.27 62.36 -40.99
CA GLN A 73 -6.94 63.63 -40.30
C GLN A 73 -7.21 64.92 -41.10
N LEU A 74 -8.11 65.75 -40.56
CA LEU A 74 -8.16 67.22 -40.42
C LEU A 74 -9.56 67.56 -39.83
N ALA A 75 -9.93 68.74 -39.34
CA ALA A 75 -9.33 69.78 -38.48
C ALA A 75 -10.35 70.96 -38.46
N SER A 76 -10.93 71.23 -37.29
CA SER A 76 -11.51 72.48 -36.77
C SER A 76 -12.10 73.60 -37.68
N SER A 77 -13.33 74.03 -37.31
CA SER A 77 -13.83 75.43 -37.16
C SER A 77 -13.82 76.46 -38.32
N ALA A 78 -15.00 77.04 -38.61
CA ALA A 78 -15.22 78.49 -38.79
C ALA A 78 -16.72 78.90 -38.75
N THR A 79 -17.00 80.12 -38.29
CA THR A 79 -18.23 80.92 -38.48
C THR A 79 -17.78 82.31 -38.99
N PRO A 80 -18.56 83.09 -39.77
CA PRO A 80 -19.80 83.74 -39.28
C PRO A 80 -20.90 84.06 -40.34
N SER A 81 -21.93 84.80 -39.91
CA SER A 81 -22.97 85.53 -40.68
C SER A 81 -22.38 86.75 -41.45
N PRO A 82 -23.14 87.63 -42.19
CA PRO A 82 -24.61 87.79 -42.28
C PRO A 82 -25.20 88.15 -43.69
N TYR A 83 -26.50 88.54 -43.69
CA TYR A 83 -27.27 89.41 -44.62
C TYR A 83 -28.57 88.86 -45.24
N SER A 84 -29.56 89.75 -45.24
CA SER A 84 -30.83 89.79 -45.99
C SER A 84 -30.74 91.00 -46.97
N PRO A 85 -31.65 91.21 -47.97
CA PRO A 85 -33.06 90.78 -48.02
C PRO A 85 -33.58 90.34 -49.42
N GLU A 86 -34.92 90.34 -49.53
CA GLU A 86 -35.77 90.49 -50.73
C GLU A 86 -36.59 89.28 -51.24
N GLN A 87 -37.80 89.64 -51.67
CA GLN A 87 -38.89 88.87 -52.31
C GLN A 87 -39.14 89.52 -53.69
N PRO A 88 -40.07 89.06 -54.58
CA PRO A 88 -41.16 88.10 -54.38
C PRO A 88 -41.33 87.03 -55.48
N GLY A 89 -42.29 86.11 -55.26
CA GLY A 89 -42.65 85.08 -56.26
C GLY A 89 -43.93 84.29 -55.98
N ARG A 90 -44.85 84.80 -55.14
CA ARG A 90 -46.06 84.07 -54.73
C ARG A 90 -47.09 83.95 -55.87
N ARG A 91 -46.98 82.89 -56.69
CA ARG A 91 -48.12 82.40 -57.48
C ARG A 91 -49.16 81.78 -56.54
N GLY A 92 -50.42 82.18 -56.67
CA GLY A 92 -51.50 81.78 -55.77
C GLY A 92 -51.73 80.27 -55.77
N LEU A 93 -51.59 79.64 -54.61
CA LEU A 93 -51.84 78.20 -54.45
C LEU A 93 -53.35 77.94 -54.57
N SER A 94 -53.78 77.25 -55.63
CA SER A 94 -55.18 76.87 -55.81
C SER A 94 -55.68 76.05 -54.62
N LYS A 95 -56.92 76.29 -54.17
CA LYS A 95 -57.50 75.62 -52.99
C LYS A 95 -57.44 74.09 -53.09
N GLY A 96 -57.58 73.54 -54.30
CA GLY A 96 -57.40 72.10 -54.55
C GLY A 96 -55.96 71.60 -54.34
N MET A 97 -54.95 72.39 -54.72
CA MET A 97 -53.55 72.04 -54.49
C MET A 97 -53.12 72.24 -53.03
N ALA A 98 -53.74 73.19 -52.31
CA ALA A 98 -53.60 73.31 -50.86
C ALA A 98 -54.14 72.07 -50.13
N ILE A 99 -55.32 71.57 -50.54
CA ILE A 99 -55.90 70.33 -50.00
C ILE A 99 -55.02 69.12 -50.35
N LEU A 100 -54.56 68.99 -51.60
CA LEU A 100 -53.67 67.91 -52.01
C LEU A 100 -52.37 67.88 -51.19
N LEU A 101 -51.72 69.03 -51.00
CA LEU A 101 -50.50 69.14 -50.20
C LEU A 101 -50.75 68.88 -48.70
N PHE A 102 -51.94 69.20 -48.18
CA PHE A 102 -52.34 68.87 -46.81
C PHE A 102 -52.60 67.36 -46.63
N CYS A 103 -53.22 66.69 -47.61
CA CYS A 103 -53.36 65.24 -47.62
C CYS A 103 -51.99 64.54 -47.75
N ILE A 104 -51.09 65.06 -48.57
CA ILE A 104 -49.71 64.55 -48.72
C ILE A 104 -48.91 64.77 -47.42
N SER A 105 -49.02 65.92 -46.77
CA SER A 105 -48.30 66.17 -45.51
C SER A 105 -48.84 65.28 -44.38
N LEU A 106 -50.15 65.03 -44.31
CA LEU A 106 -50.73 64.04 -43.40
C LEU A 106 -50.23 62.62 -43.70
N LEU A 107 -50.21 62.19 -44.96
CA LEU A 107 -49.65 60.88 -45.35
C LEU A 107 -48.18 60.74 -44.99
N LEU A 108 -47.37 61.80 -45.18
CA LEU A 108 -45.96 61.81 -44.78
C LEU A 108 -45.77 61.84 -43.26
N LEU A 109 -46.66 62.50 -42.50
CA LEU A 109 -46.65 62.48 -41.03
C LEU A 109 -47.05 61.11 -40.48
N PHE A 110 -48.09 60.48 -41.00
CA PHE A 110 -48.48 59.11 -40.59
C PHE A 110 -47.45 58.07 -41.02
N SER A 111 -46.86 58.21 -42.21
CA SER A 111 -45.75 57.36 -42.68
C SER A 111 -44.50 57.56 -41.81
N GLY A 112 -44.16 58.80 -41.47
CA GLY A 112 -43.04 59.13 -40.58
C GLY A 112 -43.23 58.60 -39.16
N LEU A 113 -44.43 58.76 -38.58
CA LEU A 113 -44.79 58.17 -37.28
C LEU A 113 -44.76 56.64 -37.32
N GLY A 114 -45.26 56.01 -38.39
CA GLY A 114 -45.19 54.57 -38.61
C GLY A 114 -43.75 54.06 -38.71
N LEU A 115 -42.89 54.78 -39.45
CA LEU A 115 -41.47 54.46 -39.59
C LEU A 115 -40.71 54.66 -38.26
N ILE A 116 -41.02 55.71 -37.50
CA ILE A 116 -40.46 55.95 -36.16
C ILE A 116 -40.90 54.84 -35.20
N PHE A 117 -42.18 54.48 -35.17
CA PHE A 117 -42.71 53.38 -34.35
C PHE A 117 -42.04 52.04 -34.72
N TYR A 118 -41.91 51.76 -36.02
CA TYR A 118 -41.26 50.55 -36.51
C TYR A 118 -39.76 50.50 -36.14
N THR A 119 -39.03 51.60 -36.29
CA THR A 119 -37.58 51.66 -36.05
C THR A 119 -37.17 51.83 -34.58
N SER A 120 -38.00 52.46 -33.75
CA SER A 120 -37.70 52.71 -32.32
C SER A 120 -38.38 51.74 -31.34
N ILE A 121 -39.50 51.10 -31.73
CA ILE A 121 -40.27 50.21 -30.85
C ILE A 121 -40.31 48.78 -31.43
N ALA A 122 -40.86 48.59 -32.63
CA ALA A 122 -41.09 47.24 -33.16
C ALA A 122 -39.79 46.45 -33.42
N ARG A 123 -38.91 46.99 -34.29
CA ARG A 123 -37.66 46.34 -34.70
C ARG A 123 -36.67 46.16 -33.53
N PRO A 124 -36.47 47.13 -32.61
CA PRO A 124 -35.62 46.91 -31.43
C PRO A 124 -36.18 45.84 -30.48
N ASN A 125 -37.49 45.70 -30.34
CA ASN A 125 -38.09 44.66 -29.50
C ASN A 125 -37.97 43.27 -30.13
N GLN A 126 -38.04 43.14 -31.47
CA GLN A 126 -37.73 41.89 -32.18
C GLN A 126 -36.26 41.48 -31.97
N LEU A 127 -35.31 42.39 -32.21
CA LEU A 127 -33.88 42.13 -32.00
C LEU A 127 -33.55 41.77 -30.54
N ARG A 128 -34.24 42.39 -29.57
CA ARG A 128 -34.13 42.02 -28.14
C ARG A 128 -34.66 40.61 -27.89
N ALA A 129 -35.80 40.24 -28.46
CA ALA A 129 -36.37 38.89 -28.28
C ALA A 129 -35.45 37.80 -28.87
N GLU A 130 -34.87 38.03 -30.06
CA GLU A 130 -33.89 37.13 -30.68
C GLU A 130 -32.60 37.02 -29.84
N ALA A 131 -32.08 38.15 -29.34
CA ALA A 131 -30.92 38.16 -28.46
C ALA A 131 -31.18 37.44 -27.12
N THR A 132 -32.32 37.68 -26.48
CA THR A 132 -32.72 36.99 -25.24
C THR A 132 -32.91 35.49 -25.48
N ALA A 133 -33.52 35.07 -26.60
CA ALA A 133 -33.65 33.67 -26.95
C ALA A 133 -32.27 32.99 -27.14
N THR A 134 -31.34 33.66 -27.82
CA THR A 134 -29.98 33.16 -28.06
C THR A 134 -29.17 33.05 -26.76
N VAL A 135 -29.25 34.06 -25.89
CA VAL A 135 -28.60 34.01 -24.56
C VAL A 135 -29.22 32.90 -23.70
N GLN A 136 -30.54 32.73 -23.74
CA GLN A 136 -31.22 31.67 -22.99
C GLN A 136 -30.84 30.26 -23.48
N THR A 137 -30.68 30.04 -24.79
CA THR A 137 -30.24 28.73 -25.31
C THR A 137 -28.79 28.42 -24.96
N LEU A 138 -27.89 29.42 -24.99
CA LEU A 138 -26.50 29.27 -24.54
C LEU A 138 -26.43 28.94 -23.04
N LEU A 139 -27.07 29.74 -22.18
CA LEU A 139 -27.10 29.49 -20.73
C LEU A 139 -27.74 28.14 -20.38
N THR A 140 -28.78 27.71 -21.11
CA THR A 140 -29.41 26.39 -20.92
C THR A 140 -28.50 25.26 -21.43
N GLY A 141 -27.69 25.52 -22.46
CA GLY A 141 -26.65 24.61 -22.96
C GLY A 141 -25.54 24.40 -21.95
N ASP A 142 -24.97 25.47 -21.41
CA ASP A 142 -23.89 25.42 -20.42
C ASP A 142 -24.37 24.85 -19.06
N ALA A 143 -25.60 25.16 -18.64
CA ALA A 143 -26.21 24.53 -17.48
C ALA A 143 -26.39 23.02 -17.68
N ARG A 144 -26.79 22.58 -18.87
CA ARG A 144 -26.91 21.14 -19.21
C ARG A 144 -25.56 20.45 -19.30
N SER A 145 -24.56 21.03 -19.98
CA SER A 145 -23.23 20.42 -20.08
C SER A 145 -22.57 20.30 -18.69
N THR A 146 -22.66 21.34 -17.86
CA THR A 146 -22.19 21.33 -16.47
C THR A 146 -22.93 20.29 -15.62
N THR A 147 -24.26 20.19 -15.75
CA THR A 147 -25.05 19.17 -15.04
C THR A 147 -24.68 17.76 -15.47
N THR A 148 -24.51 17.52 -16.78
CA THR A 148 -24.08 16.22 -17.31
C THR A 148 -22.68 15.85 -16.83
N ALA A 149 -21.73 16.78 -16.85
CA ALA A 149 -20.38 16.57 -16.33
C ALA A 149 -20.38 16.24 -14.83
N ASN A 150 -21.19 16.95 -14.03
CA ASN A 150 -21.32 16.71 -12.59
C ASN A 150 -22.01 15.37 -12.27
N VAL A 151 -23.02 14.97 -13.06
CA VAL A 151 -23.66 13.64 -12.93
C VAL A 151 -22.68 12.55 -13.32
N GLN A 152 -21.92 12.71 -14.41
CA GLN A 152 -20.95 11.72 -14.87
C GLN A 152 -19.77 11.59 -13.90
N SER A 153 -19.23 12.68 -13.35
CA SER A 153 -18.16 12.64 -12.35
C SER A 153 -18.65 12.01 -11.03
N THR A 154 -19.85 12.35 -10.58
CA THR A 154 -20.48 11.73 -9.40
C THR A 154 -20.72 10.24 -9.59
N ALA A 155 -21.28 9.82 -10.73
CA ALA A 155 -21.50 8.40 -11.05
C ALA A 155 -20.18 7.62 -11.13
N THR A 156 -19.14 8.24 -11.71
CA THR A 156 -17.79 7.66 -11.80
C THR A 156 -17.16 7.48 -10.40
N ALA A 157 -17.24 8.50 -9.55
CA ALA A 157 -16.77 8.42 -8.17
C ALA A 157 -17.50 7.34 -7.36
N GLN A 158 -18.84 7.30 -7.46
CA GLN A 158 -19.66 6.25 -6.83
C GLN A 158 -19.33 4.84 -7.34
N ALA A 159 -19.01 4.68 -8.63
CA ALA A 159 -18.57 3.42 -9.20
C ALA A 159 -17.22 2.97 -8.59
N TYR A 160 -16.22 3.86 -8.53
CA TYR A 160 -14.94 3.57 -7.89
C TYR A 160 -15.11 3.20 -6.41
N THR A 161 -15.88 3.97 -5.63
CA THR A 161 -16.13 3.65 -4.21
C THR A 161 -16.78 2.27 -4.04
N ARG A 162 -17.74 1.89 -4.90
CA ARG A 162 -18.36 0.56 -4.86
C ARG A 162 -17.38 -0.55 -5.22
N VAL A 163 -16.55 -0.38 -6.25
CA VAL A 163 -15.52 -1.37 -6.64
C VAL A 163 -14.52 -1.59 -5.51
N THR A 164 -13.98 -0.51 -4.92
CA THR A 164 -13.02 -0.60 -3.81
C THR A 164 -13.65 -1.24 -2.56
N ALA A 165 -14.91 -0.90 -2.24
CA ALA A 165 -15.63 -1.52 -1.12
C ALA A 165 -15.85 -3.02 -1.35
N THR A 166 -16.28 -3.43 -2.55
CA THR A 166 -16.44 -4.85 -2.91
C THR A 166 -15.10 -5.61 -2.83
N ALA A 167 -14.01 -5.04 -3.36
CA ALA A 167 -12.69 -5.64 -3.31
C ALA A 167 -12.18 -5.81 -1.87
N HIS A 168 -12.37 -4.81 -1.00
CA HIS A 168 -12.01 -4.91 0.41
C HIS A 168 -12.87 -5.97 1.13
N THR A 169 -14.18 -6.03 0.88
CA THR A 169 -15.05 -7.07 1.45
C THR A 169 -14.60 -8.46 1.01
N GLN A 170 -14.30 -8.65 -0.28
CA GLN A 170 -13.83 -9.94 -0.80
C GLN A 170 -12.51 -10.37 -0.15
N ALA A 171 -11.49 -9.49 -0.09
CA ALA A 171 -10.22 -9.77 0.57
C ALA A 171 -10.39 -10.08 2.07
N THR A 172 -11.35 -9.43 2.75
CA THR A 172 -11.67 -9.70 4.16
C THR A 172 -12.26 -11.11 4.35
N VAL A 173 -13.17 -11.52 3.46
CA VAL A 173 -13.79 -12.86 3.48
C VAL A 173 -12.75 -13.95 3.16
N GLU A 174 -11.87 -13.72 2.19
CA GLU A 174 -10.80 -14.65 1.80
C GLU A 174 -9.76 -14.82 2.93
N ALA A 175 -9.37 -13.74 3.59
CA ALA A 175 -8.51 -13.79 4.77
C ALA A 175 -9.16 -14.55 5.94
N ALA A 176 -10.46 -14.31 6.20
CA ALA A 176 -11.21 -15.01 7.25
C ALA A 176 -11.39 -16.51 6.97
N ALA A 177 -11.63 -16.89 5.71
CA ALA A 177 -11.69 -18.28 5.27
C ALA A 177 -10.32 -18.97 5.41
N THR A 178 -9.24 -18.29 5.01
CA THR A 178 -7.86 -18.78 5.14
C THR A 178 -7.48 -19.00 6.61
N ALA A 179 -7.76 -18.03 7.49
CA ALA A 179 -7.51 -18.17 8.93
C ALA A 179 -8.32 -19.33 9.55
N THR A 180 -9.57 -19.52 9.11
CA THR A 180 -10.43 -20.62 9.54
C THR A 180 -9.86 -21.97 9.10
N ALA A 181 -9.42 -22.11 7.84
CA ALA A 181 -8.81 -23.32 7.32
C ALA A 181 -7.49 -23.67 8.05
N LEU A 182 -6.65 -22.68 8.34
CA LEU A 182 -5.40 -22.86 9.09
C LEU A 182 -5.65 -23.23 10.56
N GLN A 183 -6.72 -22.72 11.19
CA GLN A 183 -7.12 -23.13 12.53
C GLN A 183 -7.73 -24.56 12.53
N GLN A 184 -8.51 -24.92 11.51
CA GLN A 184 -9.03 -26.27 11.33
C GLN A 184 -7.90 -27.28 11.10
N LEU A 185 -6.86 -26.93 10.35
CA LEU A 185 -5.66 -27.76 10.18
C LEU A 185 -5.02 -28.08 11.53
N TYR A 186 -4.80 -27.08 12.40
CA TYR A 186 -4.31 -27.31 13.77
C TYR A 186 -5.23 -28.27 14.55
N LEU A 187 -6.54 -28.02 14.54
CA LEU A 187 -7.51 -28.82 15.32
C LEU A 187 -7.61 -30.28 14.83
N GLN A 188 -7.49 -30.52 13.53
CA GLN A 188 -7.41 -31.87 12.96
C GLN A 188 -6.07 -32.53 13.32
N ALA A 189 -4.97 -31.79 13.17
CA ALA A 189 -3.62 -32.29 13.36
C ALA A 189 -3.27 -32.62 14.82
N THR A 190 -3.91 -31.96 15.81
CA THR A 190 -3.72 -32.26 17.25
C THR A 190 -4.96 -32.87 17.91
N GLY A 191 -5.99 -33.27 17.14
CA GLY A 191 -7.31 -33.65 17.68
C GLY A 191 -7.43 -35.10 18.15
N GLY A 192 -6.52 -35.99 17.74
CA GLY A 192 -6.51 -37.40 18.12
C GLY A 192 -5.72 -37.71 19.38
N SER A 193 -5.54 -38.99 19.69
CA SER A 193 -4.52 -39.43 20.65
C SER A 193 -3.11 -39.29 20.03
N PRO A 194 -2.12 -38.71 20.73
CA PRO A 194 -0.76 -38.64 20.21
C PRO A 194 -0.09 -40.03 20.23
N VAL A 195 0.72 -40.32 19.22
CA VAL A 195 1.52 -41.57 19.14
C VAL A 195 2.72 -41.55 20.11
N LEU A 196 3.24 -40.34 20.37
CA LEU A 196 4.26 -40.07 21.36
C LEU A 196 3.75 -38.98 22.30
N TYR A 197 3.73 -39.29 23.58
CA TYR A 197 3.65 -38.30 24.66
C TYR A 197 4.86 -38.53 25.56
N SER A 198 5.59 -37.47 25.84
CA SER A 198 6.70 -37.41 26.77
C SER A 198 6.44 -36.27 27.75
N PRO A 199 6.38 -36.52 29.07
CA PRO A 199 6.26 -35.46 30.06
C PRO A 199 7.44 -34.48 30.04
N LEU A 200 8.60 -34.94 29.53
CA LEU A 200 9.92 -34.30 29.66
C LEU A 200 10.41 -34.13 31.12
N ALA A 201 9.83 -34.84 32.08
CA ALA A 201 10.23 -34.76 33.49
C ALA A 201 11.40 -35.70 33.87
N HIS A 202 11.71 -36.68 33.02
CA HIS A 202 12.75 -37.70 33.15
C HIS A 202 12.90 -38.43 31.81
N GLN A 203 13.94 -39.26 31.66
CA GLN A 203 14.16 -40.04 30.44
C GLN A 203 13.01 -41.03 30.21
N ASP A 204 12.56 -41.16 28.96
CA ASP A 204 11.53 -42.11 28.56
C ASP A 204 11.86 -42.79 27.22
N ARG A 205 10.91 -43.54 26.66
CA ARG A 205 11.05 -44.31 25.42
C ARG A 205 11.37 -43.48 24.16
N ALA A 206 11.35 -42.16 24.23
CA ALA A 206 11.76 -41.26 23.16
C ALA A 206 13.29 -41.08 23.07
N ASP A 207 14.02 -41.47 24.11
CA ASP A 207 15.50 -41.42 24.20
C ASP A 207 16.07 -40.02 23.96
N TRP A 208 15.75 -39.09 24.88
CA TRP A 208 16.17 -37.69 24.81
C TRP A 208 17.66 -37.50 25.15
N ASP A 209 18.33 -36.62 24.40
CA ASP A 209 19.69 -36.17 24.68
C ASP A 209 19.88 -35.67 26.12
N ILE A 210 20.92 -36.15 26.78
CA ILE A 210 21.40 -35.66 28.08
C ILE A 210 22.93 -35.58 28.03
N TYR A 211 23.46 -34.35 28.02
CA TYR A 211 24.90 -34.08 27.87
C TYR A 211 25.28 -32.71 28.44
N ASP A 212 26.53 -32.58 28.91
CA ASP A 212 27.15 -31.30 29.24
C ASP A 212 27.83 -30.71 28.00
N ALA A 213 27.48 -29.48 27.62
CA ALA A 213 28.06 -28.80 26.46
C ALA A 213 29.50 -28.32 26.74
N THR A 214 30.38 -28.43 25.74
CA THR A 214 31.75 -27.85 25.83
C THR A 214 31.67 -26.33 25.84
N GLY A 215 31.70 -25.75 27.05
CA GLY A 215 31.44 -24.33 27.27
C GLY A 215 30.40 -24.03 28.37
N GLY A 216 29.69 -25.05 28.84
CA GLY A 216 28.64 -24.92 29.85
C GLY A 216 27.25 -24.80 29.22
N GLY A 217 26.28 -25.42 29.89
CA GLY A 217 24.96 -25.70 29.33
C GLY A 217 24.89 -27.12 28.76
N GLY A 218 24.03 -27.35 27.78
CA GLY A 218 23.67 -28.68 27.27
C GLY A 218 22.24 -29.05 27.67
N CYS A 219 21.98 -30.35 27.80
CA CYS A 219 20.66 -30.93 27.95
C CYS A 219 20.57 -31.74 29.25
N SER A 220 19.59 -31.43 30.12
CA SER A 220 19.42 -32.13 31.41
C SER A 220 17.99 -32.10 31.95
N PHE A 221 17.57 -33.15 32.66
CA PHE A 221 16.29 -33.16 33.37
C PHE A 221 16.41 -32.48 34.73
N ALA A 222 15.64 -31.42 34.97
CA ALA A 222 15.59 -30.70 36.24
C ALA A 222 14.18 -30.14 36.51
N HIS A 223 13.80 -30.02 37.78
CA HIS A 223 12.53 -29.41 38.23
C HIS A 223 11.23 -29.95 37.59
N GLY A 224 11.26 -31.13 36.98
CA GLY A 224 10.12 -31.72 36.26
C GLY A 224 10.05 -31.36 34.76
N ALA A 225 11.11 -30.78 34.19
CA ALA A 225 11.23 -30.40 32.79
C ALA A 225 12.57 -30.85 32.18
N LEU A 226 12.65 -30.88 30.85
CA LEU A 226 13.91 -31.01 30.13
C LEU A 226 14.42 -29.60 29.86
N HIS A 227 15.57 -29.27 30.44
CA HIS A 227 16.25 -28.00 30.22
C HIS A 227 17.23 -28.13 29.05
N ALA A 228 17.05 -27.29 28.03
CA ALA A 228 18.10 -26.98 27.07
C ALA A 228 18.73 -25.64 27.49
N SER A 229 20.06 -25.56 27.52
CA SER A 229 20.76 -24.38 28.02
C SER A 229 22.09 -24.13 27.33
N VAL A 230 22.54 -22.87 27.30
CA VAL A 230 23.79 -22.43 26.65
C VAL A 230 24.43 -21.31 27.46
N GLN A 231 25.75 -21.41 27.69
CA GLN A 231 26.53 -20.35 28.34
C GLN A 231 27.52 -19.64 27.39
N GLN A 232 27.63 -20.09 26.14
CA GLN A 232 28.44 -19.45 25.10
C GLN A 232 27.57 -18.60 24.18
N LYS A 233 28.07 -17.41 23.81
CA LYS A 233 27.39 -16.50 22.87
C LYS A 233 27.42 -17.01 21.44
N GLN A 234 26.35 -16.74 20.69
CA GLN A 234 26.18 -17.17 19.30
C GLN A 234 26.25 -18.70 19.16
N PHE A 235 25.72 -19.42 20.16
CA PHE A 235 25.67 -20.88 20.21
C PHE A 235 24.26 -21.36 20.55
N TYR A 236 23.91 -22.57 20.10
CA TYR A 236 22.63 -23.21 20.41
C TYR A 236 22.86 -24.66 20.85
N ALA A 237 22.07 -25.13 21.80
CA ALA A 237 22.10 -26.51 22.29
C ALA A 237 20.79 -27.21 21.89
N PRO A 238 20.82 -28.10 20.88
CA PRO A 238 19.69 -28.96 20.56
C PRO A 238 19.69 -30.21 21.45
N CYS A 239 18.51 -30.65 21.89
CA CYS A 239 18.31 -31.94 22.54
C CYS A 239 17.37 -32.76 21.66
N PHE A 240 17.87 -33.80 21.00
CA PHE A 240 17.10 -34.66 20.11
C PHE A 240 16.44 -35.80 20.90
N ALA A 241 15.39 -36.39 20.34
CA ALA A 241 14.77 -37.62 20.82
C ALA A 241 15.14 -38.77 19.88
N HIS A 242 16.19 -39.52 20.20
CA HIS A 242 16.85 -40.41 19.26
C HIS A 242 15.99 -41.61 18.82
N ALA A 243 15.04 -42.05 19.64
CA ALA A 243 14.10 -43.13 19.31
C ALA A 243 12.90 -42.64 18.46
N THR A 244 13.02 -41.50 17.77
CA THR A 244 11.95 -40.92 16.92
C THR A 244 12.34 -40.84 15.45
N ASN A 245 11.37 -40.96 14.55
CA ASN A 245 11.57 -40.74 13.10
C ASN A 245 10.23 -40.44 12.42
N PHE A 246 9.98 -39.18 12.03
CA PHE A 246 8.67 -38.75 11.55
C PHE A 246 8.73 -37.97 10.22
N HIS A 247 7.77 -38.25 9.32
CA HIS A 247 7.60 -37.58 8.02
C HIS A 247 6.44 -36.57 8.07
N ASN A 248 5.20 -37.07 8.14
CA ASN A 248 3.97 -36.27 8.25
C ASN A 248 3.44 -36.31 9.69
N PHE A 249 3.50 -35.19 10.40
CA PHE A 249 3.19 -35.13 11.83
C PHE A 249 2.81 -33.73 12.30
N ALA A 250 2.12 -33.65 13.44
CA ALA A 250 2.13 -32.48 14.30
C ALA A 250 3.00 -32.75 15.53
N PHE A 251 3.87 -31.81 15.89
CA PHE A 251 4.73 -31.86 17.07
C PHE A 251 4.50 -30.61 17.92
N GLN A 252 4.16 -30.81 19.19
CA GLN A 252 3.77 -29.77 20.15
C GLN A 252 4.54 -29.92 21.45
N VAL A 253 5.03 -28.81 22.03
CA VAL A 253 5.70 -28.78 23.34
C VAL A 253 5.35 -27.49 24.08
N GLU A 254 5.29 -27.55 25.40
CA GLU A 254 5.16 -26.38 26.27
C GLU A 254 6.57 -25.87 26.59
N MET A 255 6.93 -24.67 26.07
CA MET A 255 8.26 -24.07 26.19
C MET A 255 8.24 -22.86 27.12
N THR A 256 9.15 -22.78 28.07
CA THR A 256 9.31 -21.65 28.99
C THR A 256 10.76 -21.17 29.00
N ILE A 257 11.01 -19.96 28.48
CA ILE A 257 12.34 -19.33 28.55
C ILE A 257 12.50 -18.75 29.96
N LEU A 258 13.34 -19.38 30.78
CA LEU A 258 13.57 -18.99 32.17
C LEU A 258 14.59 -17.83 32.25
N LYS A 259 15.61 -17.89 31.40
CA LYS A 259 16.68 -16.89 31.31
C LYS A 259 17.13 -16.74 29.87
N GLY A 260 17.55 -15.54 29.48
CA GLY A 260 18.17 -15.26 28.20
C GLY A 260 17.16 -14.98 27.09
N ASP A 261 17.45 -15.48 25.88
CA ASP A 261 17.00 -14.89 24.63
C ASP A 261 15.94 -15.73 23.88
N GLU A 262 16.25 -16.99 23.54
CA GLU A 262 15.43 -17.80 22.61
C GLU A 262 15.54 -19.32 22.79
N GLY A 263 14.55 -20.03 22.24
CA GLY A 263 14.57 -21.48 22.09
C GLY A 263 13.52 -21.95 21.08
N GLY A 264 13.25 -23.25 21.04
CA GLY A 264 12.14 -23.75 20.23
C GLY A 264 12.18 -25.25 19.93
N LEU A 265 11.58 -25.61 18.79
CA LEU A 265 11.40 -27.00 18.36
C LEU A 265 12.35 -27.36 17.22
N VAL A 266 12.95 -28.55 17.28
CA VAL A 266 13.76 -29.13 16.21
C VAL A 266 13.00 -30.30 15.58
N PHE A 267 13.08 -30.47 14.26
CA PHE A 267 12.36 -31.55 13.58
C PHE A 267 12.97 -31.98 12.23
N ARG A 268 12.68 -33.23 11.85
CA ARG A 268 13.28 -33.94 10.70
C ARG A 268 14.81 -33.92 10.76
N ALA A 269 15.34 -34.16 11.95
CA ALA A 269 16.77 -34.21 12.19
C ALA A 269 17.39 -35.54 11.75
N ASN A 270 18.59 -35.48 11.18
CA ASN A 270 19.36 -36.68 10.86
C ASN A 270 20.19 -37.16 12.07
N ASN A 271 20.60 -38.43 12.07
CA ASN A 271 21.42 -39.05 13.13
C ASN A 271 22.85 -38.46 13.28
N SER A 272 23.17 -37.37 12.57
CA SER A 272 24.43 -36.62 12.74
C SER A 272 24.21 -35.32 13.53
N ASN A 273 22.98 -35.04 13.96
CA ASN A 273 22.57 -33.88 14.78
C ASN A 273 22.88 -32.49 14.16
N ALA A 274 23.36 -32.42 12.91
CA ALA A 274 23.78 -31.20 12.22
C ALA A 274 22.88 -30.79 11.02
N HIS A 275 21.92 -31.64 10.65
CA HIS A 275 20.99 -31.42 9.53
C HIS A 275 19.54 -31.55 10.01
N PHE A 276 18.81 -30.44 10.09
CA PHE A 276 17.43 -30.39 10.62
C PHE A 276 16.72 -29.07 10.24
N TYR A 277 15.40 -29.02 10.45
CA TYR A 277 14.69 -27.75 10.58
C TYR A 277 14.55 -27.37 12.06
N TYR A 278 14.57 -26.07 12.36
CA TYR A 278 14.22 -25.58 13.70
C TYR A 278 13.31 -24.36 13.69
N PHE A 279 12.25 -24.44 14.49
CA PHE A 279 11.27 -23.38 14.72
C PHE A 279 11.64 -22.62 15.98
N ARG A 280 12.27 -21.47 15.79
CA ARG A 280 12.77 -20.54 16.81
C ARG A 280 11.68 -19.58 17.26
N VAL A 281 11.57 -19.38 18.57
CA VAL A 281 10.76 -18.33 19.20
C VAL A 281 11.60 -17.63 20.27
N GLY A 282 11.66 -16.30 20.22
CA GLY A 282 12.46 -15.49 21.12
C GLY A 282 11.67 -14.44 21.89
N ARG A 283 12.28 -13.91 22.95
CA ARG A 283 11.70 -12.87 23.81
C ARG A 283 11.68 -11.47 23.19
N ASP A 284 12.19 -11.34 21.97
CA ASP A 284 12.03 -10.19 21.07
C ASP A 284 10.67 -10.15 20.36
N GLY A 285 9.84 -11.19 20.50
CA GLY A 285 8.54 -11.29 19.83
C GLY A 285 8.64 -11.69 18.35
N LEU A 286 9.81 -12.18 17.91
CA LEU A 286 10.03 -12.78 16.60
C LEU A 286 9.93 -14.30 16.65
N PHE A 287 9.34 -14.89 15.63
CA PHE A 287 9.51 -16.31 15.31
C PHE A 287 10.24 -16.46 13.98
N SER A 288 10.97 -17.56 13.84
CA SER A 288 11.65 -17.93 12.59
C SER A 288 11.61 -19.44 12.40
N LEU A 289 11.49 -19.90 11.17
CA LEU A 289 11.79 -21.27 10.79
C LEU A 289 13.08 -21.28 9.97
N PHE A 290 14.04 -22.07 10.42
CA PHE A 290 15.36 -22.22 9.81
C PHE A 290 15.58 -23.63 9.27
N ILE A 291 16.49 -23.73 8.30
CA ILE A 291 17.17 -24.96 7.90
C ILE A 291 18.59 -24.88 8.47
N ALA A 292 18.98 -25.79 9.36
CA ALA A 292 20.38 -26.03 9.71
C ALA A 292 20.98 -26.98 8.66
N LYS A 293 22.05 -26.55 7.99
CA LYS A 293 22.77 -27.35 6.98
C LYS A 293 24.09 -27.91 7.47
N ASP A 294 24.66 -27.34 8.52
CA ASP A 294 25.73 -27.86 9.37
C ASP A 294 25.78 -27.01 10.65
N ASP A 295 26.70 -27.32 11.56
CA ASP A 295 26.91 -26.62 12.85
C ASP A 295 27.07 -25.10 12.76
N ARG A 296 27.35 -24.53 11.57
CA ARG A 296 27.65 -23.11 11.35
C ARG A 296 26.77 -22.44 10.30
N HIS A 297 26.07 -23.18 9.45
CA HIS A 297 25.26 -22.63 8.36
C HIS A 297 23.77 -22.91 8.53
N SER A 298 23.05 -21.94 9.11
CA SER A 298 21.59 -21.91 9.18
C SER A 298 20.99 -20.86 8.26
N MET A 299 19.86 -21.17 7.61
CA MET A 299 19.14 -20.26 6.71
C MET A 299 17.66 -20.15 7.09
N ALA A 300 17.18 -18.94 7.34
CA ALA A 300 15.76 -18.69 7.61
C ALA A 300 14.93 -18.82 6.31
N ILE A 301 13.87 -19.64 6.35
CA ILE A 301 12.93 -19.82 5.23
C ILE A 301 11.59 -19.11 5.45
N THR A 302 11.23 -18.80 6.70
CA THR A 302 10.19 -17.80 7.01
C THR A 302 10.46 -17.19 8.39
N PHE A 303 10.10 -15.93 8.58
CA PHE A 303 10.20 -15.23 9.87
C PHE A 303 9.25 -14.03 9.89
N ASP A 304 8.66 -13.73 11.05
CA ASP A 304 7.89 -12.51 11.29
C ASP A 304 7.74 -12.24 12.80
N THR A 305 7.16 -11.10 13.16
CA THR A 305 6.70 -10.80 14.52
C THR A 305 5.37 -11.47 14.82
N SER A 306 5.10 -11.85 16.08
CA SER A 306 3.77 -12.33 16.46
C SER A 306 3.35 -11.93 17.87
N ARG A 307 2.15 -11.36 17.99
CA ARG A 307 1.47 -11.07 19.28
C ARG A 307 0.99 -12.33 20.00
N ALA A 308 1.09 -13.51 19.39
CA ALA A 308 0.84 -14.78 20.04
C ALA A 308 1.98 -15.19 20.99
N ILE A 309 3.17 -14.60 20.84
CA ILE A 309 4.35 -14.87 21.66
C ILE A 309 4.24 -14.11 22.99
N LYS A 310 4.36 -14.83 24.10
CA LYS A 310 4.63 -14.23 25.41
C LYS A 310 6.13 -14.02 25.55
N THR A 311 6.54 -12.78 25.81
CA THR A 311 7.95 -12.33 25.82
C THR A 311 8.56 -12.23 27.21
N ASP A 312 7.75 -12.33 28.26
CA ASP A 312 8.21 -12.23 29.65
C ASP A 312 8.88 -13.55 30.11
N PRO A 313 9.96 -13.48 30.89
CA PRO A 313 10.71 -14.66 31.30
C PRO A 313 9.93 -15.46 32.34
N GLY A 314 9.93 -16.78 32.22
CA GLY A 314 9.09 -17.68 33.01
C GLY A 314 7.67 -17.87 32.48
N ASP A 315 7.24 -17.12 31.45
CA ASP A 315 5.93 -17.29 30.85
C ASP A 315 5.95 -18.39 29.77
N SER A 316 5.01 -19.34 29.84
CA SER A 316 5.03 -20.53 28.98
C SER A 316 4.31 -20.30 27.64
N ASN A 317 4.97 -20.69 26.55
CA ASN A 317 4.45 -20.67 25.19
C ASN A 317 4.23 -22.10 24.68
N LEU A 318 3.00 -22.42 24.28
CA LEU A 318 2.69 -23.69 23.62
C LEU A 318 3.08 -23.59 22.13
N LEU A 319 4.20 -24.19 21.76
CA LEU A 319 4.67 -24.22 20.38
C LEU A 319 4.09 -25.42 19.64
N THR A 320 3.81 -25.29 18.34
CA THR A 320 3.45 -26.44 17.49
C THR A 320 3.90 -26.24 16.05
N VAL A 321 4.54 -27.27 15.49
CA VAL A 321 4.78 -27.40 14.05
C VAL A 321 3.87 -28.48 13.51
N VAL A 322 3.14 -28.18 12.44
CA VAL A 322 2.43 -29.16 11.62
C VAL A 322 3.22 -29.33 10.32
N ALA A 323 3.90 -30.46 10.17
CA ALA A 323 4.71 -30.82 9.02
C ALA A 323 3.93 -31.79 8.12
N LYS A 324 3.61 -31.36 6.89
CA LYS A 324 2.95 -32.20 5.88
C LYS A 324 3.64 -32.08 4.53
N ASP A 325 4.28 -33.18 4.14
CA ASP A 325 5.09 -33.33 2.93
C ASP A 325 6.23 -32.29 2.93
N ASN A 326 6.18 -31.28 2.05
CA ASN A 326 7.14 -30.18 2.05
C ASN A 326 6.62 -28.90 2.72
N ASN A 327 5.44 -28.93 3.35
CA ASN A 327 4.79 -27.76 3.96
C ASN A 327 4.93 -27.79 5.48
N PHE A 328 5.27 -26.64 6.06
CA PHE A 328 5.38 -26.45 7.51
C PHE A 328 4.45 -25.32 7.93
N TYR A 329 3.54 -25.60 8.86
CA TYR A 329 2.61 -24.61 9.43
C TYR A 329 2.96 -24.43 10.91
N LEU A 330 3.15 -23.17 11.31
CA LEU A 330 3.73 -22.79 12.59
C LEU A 330 2.65 -22.15 13.46
N TYR A 331 2.55 -22.63 14.71
CA TYR A 331 1.58 -22.16 15.67
C TYR A 331 2.23 -21.85 17.02
N ILE A 332 1.78 -20.78 17.65
CA ILE A 332 2.20 -20.33 18.98
C ILE A 332 0.94 -20.06 19.78
N ASN A 333 0.84 -20.64 20.98
CA ASN A 333 -0.35 -20.55 21.84
C ASN A 333 -1.66 -20.88 21.08
N LYS A 334 -1.59 -21.90 20.22
CA LYS A 334 -2.67 -22.42 19.33
C LYS A 334 -3.09 -21.49 18.17
N GLN A 335 -2.51 -20.30 18.05
CA GLN A 335 -2.73 -19.37 16.94
C GLN A 335 -1.73 -19.63 15.82
N PHE A 336 -2.18 -19.59 14.55
CA PHE A 336 -1.29 -19.64 13.40
C PHE A 336 -0.42 -18.38 13.34
N VAL A 337 0.89 -18.54 13.16
CA VAL A 337 1.83 -17.41 13.05
C VAL A 337 2.50 -17.32 11.68
N GLY A 338 2.68 -18.44 10.97
CA GLY A 338 3.29 -18.44 9.65
C GLY A 338 3.45 -19.84 9.06
N SER A 339 3.91 -19.89 7.81
CA SER A 339 4.18 -21.15 7.11
C SER A 339 5.35 -21.02 6.14
N ALA A 340 5.94 -22.15 5.76
CA ALA A 340 6.92 -22.27 4.70
C ALA A 340 6.68 -23.52 3.85
N ASN A 341 7.27 -23.55 2.66
CA ASN A 341 7.43 -24.74 1.85
C ASN A 341 8.93 -24.96 1.57
N ASP A 342 9.47 -26.11 1.92
CA ASP A 342 10.84 -26.52 1.62
C ASP A 342 10.96 -28.05 1.61
N SER A 343 11.87 -28.59 0.80
CA SER A 343 12.04 -30.04 0.57
C SER A 343 13.45 -30.55 0.91
N THR A 344 14.24 -29.82 1.69
CA THR A 344 15.62 -30.20 2.07
C THR A 344 15.65 -31.47 2.93
N TYR A 345 14.73 -31.60 3.90
CA TYR A 345 14.61 -32.79 4.74
C TYR A 345 13.15 -33.30 4.75
N SER A 346 12.95 -34.59 4.49
CA SER A 346 11.61 -35.21 4.41
C SER A 346 11.22 -35.98 5.67
N VAL A 347 12.18 -36.56 6.38
CA VAL A 347 11.96 -37.42 7.55
C VAL A 347 13.12 -37.26 8.53
N GLY A 348 12.88 -37.49 9.83
CA GLY A 348 13.94 -37.55 10.82
C GLY A 348 13.44 -37.46 12.27
N GLN A 349 14.38 -37.37 13.20
CA GLN A 349 14.13 -37.19 14.64
C GLN A 349 13.46 -35.83 14.93
N ILE A 350 12.75 -35.74 16.06
CA ILE A 350 12.34 -34.47 16.68
C ILE A 350 13.31 -34.09 17.81
N GLY A 351 13.25 -32.83 18.24
CA GLY A 351 14.02 -32.33 19.37
C GLY A 351 13.50 -30.98 19.89
N ILE A 352 14.19 -30.45 20.87
CA ILE A 352 14.04 -29.08 21.39
C ILE A 352 15.38 -28.34 21.25
N PHE A 353 15.43 -27.03 21.41
CA PHE A 353 16.70 -26.31 21.55
C PHE A 353 16.60 -25.02 22.37
N ALA A 354 17.73 -24.57 22.89
CA ALA A 354 17.94 -23.21 23.42
C ALA A 354 19.06 -22.50 22.64
N GLY A 355 19.00 -21.17 22.52
CA GLY A 355 20.00 -20.36 21.80
C GLY A 355 20.37 -19.06 22.52
N ASP A 356 21.66 -18.71 22.49
CA ASP A 356 22.21 -17.44 22.99
C ASP A 356 22.56 -16.56 21.79
N ASN A 357 21.87 -15.42 21.67
CA ASN A 357 22.25 -14.35 20.75
C ASN A 357 23.19 -13.37 21.46
N THR A 358 22.83 -12.98 22.68
CA THR A 358 23.58 -12.03 23.52
C THR A 358 23.74 -12.46 24.98
N ASN A 359 22.85 -13.31 25.51
CA ASN A 359 22.76 -13.68 26.92
C ASN A 359 22.75 -15.21 27.13
N PRO A 360 23.50 -15.73 28.13
CA PRO A 360 23.42 -17.13 28.53
C PRO A 360 21.99 -17.56 28.86
N THR A 361 21.49 -18.54 28.11
CA THR A 361 20.08 -18.87 27.99
C THR A 361 19.76 -20.23 28.62
N ASP A 362 18.59 -20.34 29.24
CA ASP A 362 18.05 -21.55 29.85
C ASP A 362 16.54 -21.63 29.56
N VAL A 363 16.11 -22.73 28.94
CA VAL A 363 14.76 -22.94 28.46
C VAL A 363 14.27 -24.31 28.91
N ALA A 364 13.20 -24.31 29.71
CA ALA A 364 12.57 -25.52 30.21
C ALA A 364 11.43 -25.94 29.28
N PHE A 365 11.39 -27.24 28.94
CA PHE A 365 10.39 -27.83 28.06
C PHE A 365 9.61 -28.93 28.79
N GLN A 366 8.30 -28.95 28.59
CA GLN A 366 7.37 -29.91 29.19
C GLN A 366 6.38 -30.45 28.16
N ASN A 367 5.83 -31.64 28.45
CA ASN A 367 4.63 -32.17 27.81
C ASN A 367 4.70 -32.26 26.27
N ALA A 368 5.80 -32.78 25.74
CA ALA A 368 5.98 -33.02 24.31
C ALA A 368 4.98 -34.06 23.77
N ARG A 369 4.32 -33.74 22.66
CA ARG A 369 3.26 -34.55 22.02
C ARG A 369 3.47 -34.61 20.51
N VAL A 370 3.35 -35.80 19.92
CA VAL A 370 3.39 -36.01 18.46
C VAL A 370 2.17 -36.80 17.99
N TRP A 371 1.53 -36.32 16.92
CA TRP A 371 0.49 -37.02 16.18
C TRP A 371 0.98 -37.28 14.75
N ILE A 372 0.66 -38.43 14.17
CA ILE A 372 0.91 -38.71 12.74
C ILE A 372 -0.22 -38.12 11.91
N LEU A 373 0.12 -37.55 10.75
CA LEU A 373 -0.85 -37.08 9.76
C LEU A 373 -0.94 -38.07 8.59
N PRO A 374 -2.12 -38.22 7.96
CA PRO A 374 -2.29 -38.99 6.73
C PRO A 374 -1.71 -38.25 5.50
#